data_AF-A0A2J8UR34-F1
#
_entry.id   AF-A0A2J8UR34-F1
#
_cell.length_a   1.000
_cell.length_b   1.000
_cell.length_c   1.000
_cell.angle_alpha   90.00
_cell.angle_beta   90.00
_cell.angle_gamma   90.00
#
_symmetry.space_group_name_H-M   'P 1'
#
loop_
_entity.id
_entity.type
_entity.pdbx_description
1 polymer ?
#
loop_
_entity_poly.entity_id
_entity_poly.type
_entity_poly.pdbx_seq_one_letter_code
_entity_poly.pdbx_strand_id
1 'polypeptide(L)'
;MDLQNMGAKNVCLMTDKNLSKLPPVQVAMDSLVKNGIPFTVYDNVRVEPTDASFMEAIEFAQKGAFDAYVAVGGGSTMDTCKAANLYA
;
A
#
# COMPACT_ATOMS: atom_id res chain seq x y z
N MET A 1 -0.61 12.99 -9.93
CA MET A 1 0.07 13.05 -11.24
C MET A 1 1.32 12.17 -11.27
N ASP A 2 2.02 11.94 -10.16
CA ASP A 2 3.26 11.14 -10.16
C ASP A 2 3.06 9.69 -10.65
N LEU A 3 2.09 8.94 -10.08
CA LEU A 3 1.83 7.57 -10.54
C LEU A 3 1.38 7.48 -12.00
N GLN A 4 0.64 8.48 -12.50
CA GLN A 4 0.30 8.58 -13.91
C GLN A 4 1.56 8.80 -14.77
N ASN A 5 2.45 9.71 -14.34
CA ASN A 5 3.70 10.01 -15.03
C ASN A 5 4.67 8.81 -15.02
N MET A 6 4.65 8.02 -13.96
CA MET A 6 5.38 6.75 -13.85
C MET A 6 4.76 5.64 -14.70
N GLY A 7 3.54 5.83 -15.23
CA GLY A 7 2.82 4.82 -15.98
C GLY A 7 2.41 3.61 -15.14
N ALA A 8 2.19 3.80 -13.83
CA ALA A 8 1.79 2.73 -12.91
C ALA A 8 0.43 2.15 -13.31
N LYS A 9 0.35 0.82 -13.38
CA LYS A 9 -0.83 0.08 -13.83
C LYS A 9 -1.43 -0.81 -12.76
N ASN A 10 -0.66 -1.15 -11.73
CA ASN A 10 -1.09 -2.03 -10.65
C ASN A 10 -0.49 -1.57 -9.32
N VAL A 11 -1.19 -0.69 -8.64
CA VAL A 11 -0.69 -0.04 -7.42
C VAL A 11 -1.13 -0.81 -6.16
N CYS A 12 -0.20 -1.02 -5.24
CA CYS A 12 -0.52 -1.45 -3.88
C CYS A 12 -0.66 -0.25 -2.95
N LEU A 13 -1.85 0.01 -2.42
CA LEU A 13 -2.03 0.99 -1.34
C LEU A 13 -1.96 0.26 0.01
N MET A 14 -0.97 0.58 0.83
CA MET A 14 -0.74 -0.05 2.12
C MET A 14 -1.12 0.86 3.28
N THR A 15 -1.91 0.36 4.22
CA THR A 15 -2.36 1.06 5.44
C THR A 15 -2.67 0.07 6.56
N ASP A 16 -3.08 0.56 7.73
CA ASP A 16 -3.58 -0.28 8.82
C ASP A 16 -5.12 -0.23 8.92
N LYS A 17 -5.70 -1.21 9.62
CA LYS A 17 -7.16 -1.39 9.74
C LYS A 17 -7.90 -0.23 10.42
N ASN A 18 -7.19 0.57 11.21
CA ASN A 18 -7.77 1.72 11.87
C ASN A 18 -7.80 2.90 10.90
N LEU A 19 -6.67 3.18 10.24
CA LEU A 19 -6.54 4.27 9.27
C LEU A 19 -7.35 4.03 8.00
N SER A 20 -7.56 2.79 7.56
CA SER A 20 -8.32 2.46 6.34
C SER A 20 -9.74 3.01 6.34
N LYS A 21 -10.28 3.31 7.51
CA LYS A 21 -11.63 3.85 7.71
C LYS A 21 -11.65 5.36 7.91
N LEU A 22 -10.49 6.01 7.93
CA LEU A 22 -10.36 7.44 8.22
C LEU A 22 -10.20 8.28 6.95
N PRO A 23 -10.57 9.57 7.00
CA PRO A 23 -10.51 10.46 5.85
C PRO A 23 -9.16 10.48 5.09
N PRO A 24 -7.98 10.41 5.73
CA PRO A 24 -6.71 10.46 4.98
C PRO A 24 -6.54 9.33 3.95
N VAL A 25 -6.91 8.09 4.30
CA VAL A 25 -6.83 6.96 3.36
C VAL A 25 -7.90 7.09 2.30
N GLN A 26 -9.13 7.51 2.67
CA GLN A 26 -10.20 7.72 1.70
C GLN A 26 -9.82 8.77 0.65
N VAL A 27 -9.22 9.89 1.06
CA VAL A 27 -8.75 10.93 0.13
C VAL A 27 -7.69 10.40 -0.83
N ALA A 28 -6.79 9.52 -0.37
CA ALA A 28 -5.80 8.89 -1.24
C ALA A 28 -6.47 7.93 -2.26
N MET A 29 -7.40 7.08 -1.81
CA MET A 29 -8.15 6.19 -2.68
C MET A 29 -8.99 6.95 -3.71
N ASP A 30 -9.71 7.99 -3.29
CA ASP A 30 -10.52 8.83 -4.17
C ASP A 30 -9.66 9.52 -5.24
N SER A 31 -8.44 9.95 -4.87
CA SER A 31 -7.48 10.51 -5.81
C SER A 31 -7.04 9.48 -6.86
N LEU A 32 -6.77 8.24 -6.47
CA LEU A 32 -6.42 7.15 -7.41
C LEU A 32 -7.58 6.85 -8.37
N VAL A 33 -8.81 6.72 -7.84
CA VAL A 33 -10.03 6.50 -8.62
C VAL A 33 -10.25 7.64 -9.62
N LYS A 34 -10.21 8.89 -9.15
CA LYS A 34 -10.41 10.09 -9.99
C LYS A 34 -9.43 10.17 -11.15
N ASN A 35 -8.22 9.63 -10.96
CA ASN A 35 -7.16 9.65 -11.96
C ASN A 35 -7.07 8.35 -12.79
N GLY A 36 -8.01 7.41 -12.60
CA GLY A 36 -8.06 6.16 -13.35
C GLY A 36 -6.88 5.23 -13.07
N ILE A 37 -6.27 5.31 -11.89
CA ILE A 37 -5.15 4.44 -11.49
C ILE A 37 -5.69 3.21 -10.80
N PRO A 38 -5.51 1.99 -11.36
CA PRO A 38 -5.92 0.75 -10.70
C PRO A 38 -5.08 0.50 -9.45
N PHE A 39 -5.73 0.12 -8.36
CA PHE A 39 -5.05 -0.18 -7.12
C PHE A 39 -5.75 -1.30 -6.34
N THR A 40 -4.96 -1.98 -5.50
CA THR A 40 -5.45 -2.92 -4.49
C THR A 40 -4.97 -2.45 -3.11
N VAL A 41 -5.83 -2.59 -2.10
CA VAL A 41 -5.51 -2.17 -0.73
C VAL A 41 -5.01 -3.35 0.09
N TYR A 42 -3.89 -3.16 0.78
CA TYR A 42 -3.45 -3.98 1.90
C TYR A 42 -3.65 -3.18 3.19
N ASP A 43 -4.68 -3.51 3.97
CA ASP A 43 -5.01 -2.80 5.21
C ASP A 43 -4.58 -3.55 6.48
N ASN A 44 -3.85 -4.66 6.33
CA ASN A 44 -3.45 -5.53 7.43
C ASN A 44 -2.06 -5.17 8.00
N VAL A 45 -1.59 -3.93 7.84
CA VAL A 45 -0.37 -3.47 8.51
C VAL A 45 -0.57 -3.53 10.02
N ARG A 46 0.41 -4.12 10.71
CA ARG A 46 0.48 -4.17 12.17
C ARG A 46 1.31 -2.99 12.68
N VAL A 47 0.86 -2.34 13.76
CA VAL A 47 1.71 -1.42 14.54
C VAL A 47 2.82 -2.22 15.22
N GLU A 48 4.05 -1.69 15.22
CA GLU A 48 5.26 -2.42 15.63
C GLU A 48 5.37 -3.76 14.86
N PRO A 49 5.66 -3.74 13.56
CA PRO A 49 5.59 -4.92 12.71
C PRO A 49 6.49 -6.05 13.25
N THR A 50 5.98 -7.27 13.17
CA THR A 50 6.71 -8.51 13.46
C THR A 50 7.19 -9.16 12.16
N ASP A 51 8.14 -10.08 12.27
CA ASP A 51 8.61 -10.89 11.12
C ASP A 51 7.45 -11.56 10.39
N ALA A 52 6.50 -12.15 11.11
CA ALA A 52 5.31 -12.75 10.52
C ALA A 52 4.46 -11.73 9.75
N SER A 53 4.24 -10.55 10.31
CA SER A 53 3.45 -9.50 9.62
C SER A 53 4.16 -8.94 8.37
N PHE A 54 5.49 -8.90 8.37
CA PHE A 54 6.25 -8.57 7.17
C PHE A 54 6.11 -9.67 6.11
N MET A 55 6.24 -10.94 6.49
CA MET A 55 6.09 -12.06 5.55
C MET A 55 4.70 -12.08 4.91
N GLU A 56 3.63 -11.84 5.69
CA GLU A 56 2.27 -11.72 5.15
C GLU A 56 2.14 -10.60 4.11
N ALA A 57 2.72 -9.43 4.40
CA ALA A 57 2.70 -8.28 3.48
C ALA A 57 3.54 -8.54 2.22
N ILE A 58 4.70 -9.18 2.35
CA ILE A 58 5.59 -9.57 1.23
C ILE A 58 4.88 -10.59 0.35
N GLU A 59 4.28 -11.62 0.92
CA GLU A 59 3.53 -12.63 0.15
C GLU A 59 2.36 -12.03 -0.61
N PHE A 60 1.63 -11.11 0.04
CA PHE A 60 0.56 -10.36 -0.62
C PHE A 60 1.09 -9.56 -1.81
N ALA A 61 2.20 -8.84 -1.61
CA ALA A 61 2.84 -8.03 -2.63
C ALA A 61 3.34 -8.86 -3.83
N GLN A 62 4.03 -9.98 -3.56
CA GLN A 62 4.51 -10.92 -4.57
C GLN A 62 3.36 -11.51 -5.40
N LYS A 63 2.28 -11.96 -4.75
CA LYS A 63 1.10 -12.51 -5.42
C LYS A 63 0.36 -11.46 -6.24
N GLY A 64 0.38 -10.21 -5.77
CA GLY A 64 -0.27 -9.09 -6.42
C GLY A 64 0.45 -8.55 -7.64
N ALA A 65 1.76 -8.83 -7.80
CA ALA A 65 2.61 -8.36 -8.90
C ALA A 65 2.46 -6.85 -9.16
N PHE A 66 2.56 -6.07 -8.07
CA PHE A 66 2.38 -4.62 -8.11
C PHE A 66 3.58 -3.92 -8.74
N ASP A 67 3.32 -2.87 -9.53
CA ASP A 67 4.35 -2.06 -10.20
C ASP A 67 4.62 -0.71 -9.49
N ALA A 68 3.81 -0.37 -8.49
CA ALA A 68 4.03 0.76 -7.61
C ALA A 68 3.37 0.55 -6.24
N TYR A 69 3.88 1.25 -5.23
CA TYR A 69 3.39 1.18 -3.87
C TYR A 69 3.09 2.57 -3.31
N VAL A 70 2.02 2.68 -2.53
CA VAL A 70 1.61 3.90 -1.82
C VAL A 70 1.36 3.55 -0.37
N ALA A 71 2.22 4.04 0.53
CA ALA A 71 2.01 3.91 1.96
C ALA A 71 1.20 5.10 2.51
N VAL A 72 0.07 4.84 3.16
CA VAL A 72 -0.71 5.87 3.87
C VAL A 72 -0.83 5.47 5.33
N GLY A 73 0.02 6.05 6.17
CA GLY A 73 0.03 5.77 7.61
C GLY A 73 1.32 6.23 8.30
N GLY A 74 1.58 5.65 9.46
CA GLY A 74 2.76 5.96 10.28
C GLY A 74 4.00 5.15 9.88
N GLY A 75 5.00 5.12 10.78
CA GLY A 75 6.27 4.40 10.58
C GLY A 75 6.07 2.91 10.26
N SER A 76 5.19 2.22 10.99
CA SER A 76 4.89 0.80 10.75
C SER A 76 4.36 0.54 9.34
N THR A 77 3.49 1.41 8.81
CA THR A 77 2.99 1.31 7.43
C THR A 77 4.11 1.52 6.42
N MET A 78 4.90 2.57 6.61
CA MET A 78 5.99 2.90 5.68
C MET A 78 7.07 1.81 5.67
N ASP A 79 7.43 1.26 6.83
CA ASP A 79 8.45 0.21 6.91
C ASP A 79 7.95 -1.13 6.37
N THR A 80 6.68 -1.48 6.62
CA THR A 80 6.03 -2.65 5.98
C THR A 80 5.97 -2.49 4.48
N CYS A 81 5.65 -1.30 3.99
CA CYS A 81 5.62 -1.01 2.56
C CYS A 81 6.99 -1.10 1.89
N LYS A 82 8.05 -0.61 2.55
CA LYS A 82 9.43 -0.76 2.06
C LYS A 82 9.82 -2.23 1.97
N ALA A 83 9.52 -3.02 3.00
CA ALA A 83 9.81 -4.45 3.00
C ALA A 83 9.05 -5.18 1.88
N ALA A 84 7.74 -4.92 1.75
CA ALA A 84 6.92 -5.49 0.68
C ALA A 84 7.49 -5.17 -0.71
N ASN A 85 7.82 -3.90 -0.99
CA ASN A 85 8.40 -3.48 -2.26
C ASN A 85 9.82 -4.02 -2.51
N LEU A 86 10.62 -4.23 -1.46
CA LEU A 86 12.00 -4.73 -1.61
C LEU A 86 12.03 -6.22 -1.97
N TYR A 87 11.08 -7.00 -1.48
CA TYR A 87 11.07 -8.46 -1.62
C TYR A 87 10.08 -8.97 -2.68
N ALA A 88 9.25 -8.11 -3.26
CA ALA A 88 8.26 -8.46 -4.29
C ALA A 88 8.70 -8.13 -5.72
#